data_AF-A0A920Q5I0-F1
#
_entry.id   AF-A0A920Q5I0-F1
#
_cell.length_a   1.000
_cell.length_b   1.000
_cell.length_c   1.000
_cell.angle_alpha   90.00
_cell.angle_beta   90.00
_cell.angle_gamma   90.00
#
_symmetry.space_group_name_H-M   'P 1'
#
loop_
_entity.id
_entity.type
_entity.pdbx_description
1 polymer ?
#
loop_
_entity_poly.entity_id
_entity_poly.type
_entity_poly.pdbx_seq_one_letter_code
_entity_poly.pdbx_strand_id
1 'polypeptide(L)' 'MKFADAELVGIPLRVAIGPRGLDNGQLEFTVRSNGEKVDVPIDEVVARVVDSVVTGRTAGR' A
#
# COMPACT_ATOMS: atom_id res chain seq x y z
N MET A 1 -13.18 6.94 11.04
CA MET A 1 -12.61 5.80 11.79
C MET A 1 -12.52 4.60 10.85
N LYS A 2 -11.46 4.49 10.03
CA LYS A 2 -11.26 3.39 9.06
C LYS A 2 -9.81 2.87 9.01
N PHE A 3 -8.89 3.58 9.66
CA PHE A 3 -7.46 3.22 9.70
C PHE A 3 -7.10 2.34 10.90
N ALA A 4 -7.92 2.35 11.96
CA ALA A 4 -7.68 1.59 13.19
C ALA A 4 -7.77 0.07 12.96
N ASP A 5 -8.69 -0.40 12.13
CA ASP A 5 -8.86 -1.83 11.86
C ASP A 5 -7.67 -2.42 11.08
N ALA A 6 -7.14 -1.67 10.11
CA ALA A 6 -5.97 -2.07 9.35
C ALA A 6 -4.68 -2.08 10.18
N GLU A 7 -4.65 -1.33 11.29
CA GLU A 7 -3.57 -1.37 12.29
C GLU A 7 -3.66 -2.57 13.19
N LEU A 8 -4.86 -2.88 13.65
CA LEU A 8 -5.13 -4.01 14.53
C LEU A 8 -4.89 -5.35 13.83
N VAL A 9 -5.23 -5.45 12.53
CA VAL A 9 -5.01 -6.65 11.70
C VAL A 9 -3.53 -6.86 11.34
N GLY A 10 -2.70 -5.81 11.44
CA GLY A 10 -1.27 -5.92 11.18
C GLY A 10 -0.92 -6.12 9.69
N ILE A 11 -1.74 -5.58 8.78
CA ILE A 11 -1.56 -5.74 7.33
C ILE A 11 -0.20 -5.14 6.90
N PRO A 12 0.67 -5.91 6.21
CA PRO A 12 2.02 -5.46 5.86
C PRO A 12 2.04 -4.36 4.78
N LEU A 13 1.03 -4.32 3.90
CA LEU A 13 0.89 -3.35 2.82
C LEU A 13 -0.49 -2.70 2.90
N ARG A 14 -0.57 -1.37 2.79
CA ARG A 14 -1.84 -0.64 2.74
C ARG A 14 -1.91 0.21 1.48
N VAL A 15 -3.09 0.25 0.87
CA VAL A 15 -3.38 1.13 -0.26
C VAL A 15 -4.55 2.03 0.14
N ALA A 16 -4.33 3.33 0.20
CA ALA A 16 -5.39 4.30 0.49
C ALA A 16 -5.87 4.95 -0.81
N ILE A 17 -7.17 4.80 -1.06
CA ILE A 17 -7.86 5.38 -2.21
C ILE A 17 -8.67 6.57 -1.70
N GLY A 18 -8.16 7.77 -1.90
CA GLY A 18 -8.85 9.01 -1.59
C GLY A 18 -9.42 9.65 -2.86
N PRO A 19 -10.52 10.43 -2.77
CA PRO A 19 -11.09 11.12 -3.93
C PRO A 19 -10.06 12.04 -4.61
N ARG A 20 -9.25 12.76 -3.81
CA ARG A 20 -8.16 13.62 -4.32
C ARG A 20 -7.05 12.87 -5.05
N GLY A 21 -6.72 11.67 -4.60
CA GLY A 21 -5.72 10.82 -5.27
C GLY A 21 -6.28 10.29 -6.58
N LEU A 22 -7.55 9.84 -6.55
CA LEU A 22 -8.24 9.32 -7.73
C LEU A 22 -8.38 10.38 -8.83
N ASP A 23 -8.69 11.64 -8.48
CA ASP A 23 -8.72 12.77 -9.43
C ASP A 23 -7.34 13.03 -10.08
N ASN A 24 -6.25 12.76 -9.36
CA ASN A 24 -4.88 12.90 -9.84
C ASN A 24 -4.32 11.59 -10.45
N GLY A 25 -5.12 10.52 -10.50
CA GLY A 25 -4.68 9.19 -10.98
C GLY A 25 -3.64 8.52 -10.08
N GLN A 26 -3.58 8.86 -8.80
CA GLN A 26 -2.57 8.40 -7.83
C GLN A 26 -3.22 7.79 -6.58
N LEU A 27 -2.59 6.75 -6.04
CA LEU A 27 -3.00 6.07 -4.81
C LEU A 27 -1.86 6.11 -3.79
N GLU A 28 -2.19 6.31 -2.50
CA GLU A 28 -1.18 6.29 -1.43
C GLU A 28 -0.89 4.83 -1.06
N PHE A 29 0.33 4.37 -1.35
CA PHE A 29 0.85 3.07 -0.97
C PHE A 29 1.68 3.20 0.30
N THR A 30 1.31 2.49 1.37
CA THR A 30 2.03 2.47 2.64
C THR A 30 2.57 1.08 2.92
N VAL A 31 3.87 0.96 3.18
CA VAL A 31 4.49 -0.30 3.59
C VAL A 31 4.77 -0.25 5.09
N ARG A 32 4.24 -1.21 5.84
CA ARG A 32 4.39 -1.23 7.31
C ARG A 32 5.84 -1.49 7.73
N SER A 33 6.55 -2.33 6.98
CA SER A 33 7.91 -2.75 7.32
C SER A 33 8.93 -1.61 7.37
N ASN A 34 8.77 -0.60 6.50
CA ASN A 34 9.64 0.59 6.44
C ASN A 34 8.94 1.87 6.92
N GLY A 35 7.61 1.86 7.09
CA GLY A 35 6.82 3.04 7.45
C GLY A 35 6.70 4.07 6.33
N GLU A 36 7.10 3.71 5.10
CA GLU A 36 7.16 4.63 3.97
C GLU A 36 5.78 4.74 3.30
N LYS A 37 5.43 5.97 2.92
CA LYS A 37 4.23 6.31 2.18
C LYS A 37 4.63 6.89 0.84
N VAL A 38 4.18 6.27 -0.25
CA VAL A 38 4.53 6.66 -1.60
C VAL A 38 3.24 6.82 -2.40
N ASP A 39 3.10 7.94 -3.10
CA ASP A 39 2.03 8.11 -4.07
C ASP A 39 2.41 7.38 -5.36
N VAL A 40 1.59 6.40 -5.74
CA VAL A 40 1.83 5.55 -6.90
C VAL A 40 0.71 5.76 -7.91
N PRO A 41 1.03 5.91 -9.21
CA PRO A 41 0.00 5.97 -10.25
C PRO A 41 -0.91 4.73 -10.19
N ILE A 42 -2.20 4.92 -10.46
CA ILE A 42 -3.19 3.84 -10.40
C ILE A 42 -2.86 2.68 -11.37
N ASP A 43 -2.21 2.99 -12.48
CA ASP A 43 -1.80 2.00 -13.48
C ASP A 43 -0.62 1.15 -13.01
N GLU A 44 0.23 1.71 -12.13
CA GLU A 44 1.45 1.05 -11.62
C GLU A 44 1.24 0.40 -10.24
N VAL A 45 0.19 0.79 -9.51
CA VAL A 45 -0.06 0.34 -8.14
C VAL A 45 -0.20 -1.18 -8.04
N VAL A 46 -0.83 -1.82 -9.04
CA VAL A 46 -1.07 -3.26 -9.05
C VAL A 46 0.26 -4.01 -9.17
N ALA A 47 1.11 -3.59 -10.11
CA ALA A 47 2.44 -4.18 -10.29
C ALA A 47 3.30 -4.01 -9.03
N ARG A 48 3.28 -2.81 -8.43
CA ARG A 48 4.02 -2.50 -7.19
C ARG A 48 3.56 -3.35 -6.01
N VAL A 49 2.25 -3.52 -5.84
CA VAL A 49 1.67 -4.36 -4.78
C VAL A 49 2.10 -5.81 -4.97
N VAL A 50 1.99 -6.36 -6.18
CA VAL A 50 2.38 -7.75 -6.48
C VAL A 50 3.85 -7.98 -6.20
N ASP A 51 4.73 -7.08 -6.67
CA ASP A 51 6.17 -7.14 -6.43
C ASP A 51 6.49 -7.08 -4.93
N SER A 52 5.84 -6.17 -4.20
CA SER A 52 6.01 -6.04 -2.74
C SER A 52 5.54 -7.29 -1.99
N VAL A 53 4.47 -7.94 -2.46
CA VAL A 53 3.97 -9.21 -1.89
C VAL A 53 4.96 -10.35 -2.16
N VAL A 54 5.49 -10.46 -3.38
CA VAL A 54 6.47 -11.51 -3.72
C VAL A 54 7.77 -11.30 -2.94
N THR A 55 8.29 -10.08 -2.91
CA THR A 55 9.50 -9.70 -2.16
C THR A 55 9.31 -9.92 -0.67
N GLY A 56 8.21 -9.42 -0.09
CA GLY A 56 7.89 -9.57 1.33
C GLY A 56 7.65 -11.03 1.75
N ARG A 57 7.10 -11.87 0.87
CA ARG A 57 6.94 -13.32 1.11
C ARG A 57 8.27 -14.07 1.04
N THR A 58 9.25 -13.56 0.29
CA THR A 58 10.58 -14.16 0.16
C THR A 58 11.48 -13.79 1.33
N ALA A 59 11.31 -12.61 1.93
CA ALA A 59 12.02 -12.17 3.13
C ALA A 59 11.54 -12.85 4.44
N GLY A 60 10.42 -13.58 4.38
CA GLY A 60 9.81 -14.28 5.52
C GLY A 60 10.14 -15.78 5.58
N ARG A 61 11.42 -16.16 5.41
CA ARG A 61 11.93 -17.49 5.79
C ARG A 61 13.12 -17.36 6.74
#